data_AF-X6MQ95-F1
#
_entry.id   AF-X6MQ95-F1
#
_cell.length_a   1.000
_cell.length_b   1.000
_cell.length_c   1.000
_cell.angle_alpha   90.00
_cell.angle_beta   90.00
_cell.angle_gamma   90.00
#
_symmetry.space_group_name_H-M   'P 1'
#
loop_
_entity.id
_entity.type
_entity.pdbx_description
1 polymer ?
#
loop_
_entity_poly.entity_id
_entity_poly.type
_entity_poly.pdbx_seq_one_letter_code
_entity_poly.pdbx_strand_id
1 'polypeptide(L)'
;MGCCVSSASKTEKKLKEGEYELLLLGISGSGKSTIFKTLRQIEGEEVIDPRMVVQATWVIRKALLEFMTRLIIKSQSLYEQDKEKNANCLLDTTTETNAHRQCVMNISESSFGENVEQSEEDLTALGNALAYLWKLSSIQETFAKRVQFENEPNIEYLFERATDIMHPKYFAINEDILKSRIRTTGTKKKKAV
;
A
#
# COMPACT_ATOMS: atom_id res chain seq x y z
N MET A 1 -67.80 -2.70 9.21
CA MET A 1 -67.25 -4.07 9.25
C MET A 1 -65.87 -3.99 9.86
N GLY A 2 -65.66 -4.69 10.97
CA GLY A 2 -64.47 -4.61 11.80
C GLY A 2 -63.28 -5.41 11.26
N CYS A 3 -62.09 -4.84 11.48
CA CYS A 3 -60.88 -5.38 12.09
C CYS A 3 -60.41 -6.84 11.89
N CYS A 4 -59.07 -6.93 11.79
CA CYS A 4 -58.14 -8.00 12.20
C CYS A 4 -57.89 -9.14 11.18
N VAL A 5 -56.67 -9.66 10.98
CA VAL A 5 -55.38 -9.44 11.63
C VAL A 5 -54.25 -9.96 10.71
N SER A 6 -53.09 -9.31 10.83
CA SER A 6 -51.81 -9.65 10.22
C SER A 6 -51.30 -11.02 10.68
N SER A 7 -50.88 -11.87 9.74
CA SER A 7 -50.19 -13.15 10.02
C SER A 7 -48.81 -13.19 9.36
N ALA A 8 -47.96 -12.22 9.67
CA ALA A 8 -46.51 -12.38 9.54
C ALA A 8 -46.03 -13.19 10.76
N SER A 9 -45.99 -14.50 10.60
CA SER A 9 -45.82 -15.49 11.66
C SER A 9 -44.35 -15.62 12.11
N LYS A 10 -44.10 -15.13 13.33
CA LYS A 10 -43.32 -15.75 14.42
C LYS A 10 -41.84 -16.15 14.24
N THR A 11 -41.23 -16.14 13.07
CA THR A 11 -39.84 -16.64 12.90
C THR A 11 -38.76 -15.59 13.18
N GLU A 12 -39.03 -14.29 13.00
CA GLU A 12 -38.04 -13.21 13.19
C GLU A 12 -37.79 -12.81 14.66
N LYS A 13 -38.61 -13.27 15.61
CA LYS A 13 -38.54 -12.81 17.00
C LYS A 13 -37.62 -13.61 17.93
N LYS A 14 -36.99 -14.70 17.47
CA LYS A 14 -36.20 -15.60 18.33
C LYS A 14 -34.66 -15.44 18.24
N LEU A 15 -34.13 -14.60 17.36
CA LEU A 15 -32.68 -14.40 17.20
C LEU A 15 -32.11 -13.14 17.87
N LYS A 16 -32.93 -12.37 18.60
CA LYS A 16 -32.54 -11.08 19.20
C LYS A 16 -32.15 -11.14 20.68
N GLU A 17 -31.84 -12.30 21.21
CA GLU A 17 -31.30 -12.42 22.58
C GLU A 17 -29.79 -12.66 22.49
N GLY A 18 -29.01 -11.57 22.54
CA GLY A 18 -27.54 -11.62 22.60
C GLY A 18 -26.79 -10.62 21.72
N GLU A 19 -27.48 -9.86 20.86
CA GLU A 19 -26.84 -8.87 19.99
C GLU A 19 -26.69 -7.52 20.72
N TYR A 20 -25.45 -7.04 20.82
CA TYR A 20 -25.14 -5.72 21.37
C TYR A 20 -24.74 -4.78 20.23
N GLU A 21 -25.48 -3.68 20.05
CA GLU A 21 -25.11 -2.63 19.11
C GLU A 21 -24.07 -1.69 19.76
N LEU A 22 -22.87 -1.64 19.19
CA LEU A 22 -21.79 -0.79 19.67
C LEU A 22 -21.53 0.37 18.69
N LEU A 23 -21.67 1.60 19.16
CA LEU A 23 -21.35 2.82 18.40
C LEU A 23 -20.09 3.48 18.94
N LEU A 24 -18.99 3.43 18.18
CA LEU A 24 -17.76 4.16 18.51
C LEU A 24 -17.78 5.56 17.89
N LEU A 25 -17.85 6.60 18.72
CA LEU A 25 -17.73 8.00 18.31
C LEU A 25 -16.36 8.55 18.69
N GLY A 26 -15.80 9.41 17.83
CA GLY A 26 -14.54 10.10 18.14
C GLY A 26 -14.05 10.98 16.99
N ILE A 27 -13.15 11.90 17.31
CA ILE A 27 -12.53 12.82 16.34
C ILE A 27 -11.68 12.09 15.28
N SER A 28 -11.42 12.75 14.15
CA SER A 28 -10.56 12.18 13.09
C SER A 28 -9.20 11.80 13.66
N GLY A 29 -8.70 10.60 13.35
CA GLY A 29 -7.41 10.09 13.84
C GLY A 29 -7.42 9.36 15.19
N SER A 30 -8.55 9.28 15.91
CA SER A 30 -8.60 8.67 17.26
C SER A 30 -8.49 7.12 17.31
N GLY A 31 -8.01 6.46 16.26
CA GLY A 31 -7.77 5.02 16.26
C GLY A 31 -9.01 4.11 16.18
N LYS A 32 -10.22 4.65 15.99
CA LYS A 32 -11.48 3.87 15.89
C LYS A 32 -11.40 2.77 14.83
N SER A 33 -10.82 3.09 13.68
CA SER A 33 -10.63 2.12 12.59
C SER A 33 -9.64 1.01 12.97
N THR A 34 -8.68 1.28 13.86
CA THR A 34 -7.74 0.27 14.37
C THR A 34 -8.48 -0.69 15.30
N ILE A 35 -9.35 -0.19 16.20
CA ILE A 35 -10.14 -1.03 17.12
C ILE A 35 -11.06 -1.97 16.35
N PHE A 36 -11.78 -1.48 15.32
CA PHE A 36 -12.62 -2.33 14.47
C PHE A 36 -11.80 -3.38 13.68
N LYS A 37 -10.56 -3.07 13.29
CA LYS A 37 -9.67 -4.03 12.64
C LYS A 37 -9.21 -5.12 13.62
N THR A 38 -8.85 -4.74 14.84
CA THR A 38 -8.47 -5.68 15.89
C THR A 38 -9.63 -6.60 16.27
N LEU A 39 -10.86 -6.06 16.39
CA LEU A 39 -12.05 -6.85 16.70
C LEU A 39 -12.33 -7.92 15.62
N ARG A 40 -12.22 -7.55 14.34
CA ARG A 40 -12.41 -8.49 13.22
C ARG A 40 -11.35 -9.58 13.17
N GLN A 41 -10.12 -9.27 13.58
CA GLN A 41 -9.05 -10.25 13.67
C GLN A 41 -9.30 -11.27 14.80
N ILE A 42 -9.97 -10.86 15.88
CA ILE A 42 -10.37 -11.74 16.99
C ILE A 42 -11.54 -12.66 16.59
N GLU A 43 -12.44 -12.20 15.70
CA GLU A 43 -13.59 -12.99 15.21
C GLU A 43 -13.25 -14.00 14.11
N GLY A 44 -12.01 -14.03 13.60
CA GLY A 44 -11.57 -15.03 12.61
C GLY A 44 -12.13 -14.86 11.19
N GLU A 45 -12.90 -13.79 10.90
CA GLU A 45 -13.36 -13.47 9.55
C GLU A 45 -12.25 -12.76 8.74
N GLU A 46 -11.31 -13.52 8.18
CA GLU A 46 -10.38 -13.00 7.16
C GLU A 46 -11.03 -12.95 5.76
N VAL A 47 -12.14 -12.21 5.61
CA VAL A 47 -12.70 -11.94 4.27
C VAL A 47 -12.11 -10.64 3.74
N ILE A 48 -10.87 -10.71 3.26
CA ILE A 48 -10.35 -9.68 2.35
C ILE A 48 -11.05 -9.87 1.02
N ASP A 49 -11.76 -8.84 0.57
CA ASP A 49 -12.39 -8.86 -0.75
C ASP A 49 -11.30 -9.02 -1.83
N PRO A 50 -11.38 -10.00 -2.74
CA PRO A 50 -10.40 -10.17 -3.82
C PRO A 50 -10.15 -8.88 -4.63
N ARG A 51 -11.18 -8.03 -4.78
CA ARG A 51 -11.03 -6.72 -5.44
C ARG A 51 -10.12 -5.78 -4.67
N MET A 52 -10.20 -5.79 -3.34
CA MET A 52 -9.33 -5.00 -2.46
C MET A 52 -7.88 -5.47 -2.54
N VAL A 53 -7.64 -6.78 -2.66
CA VAL A 53 -6.28 -7.34 -2.82
C VAL A 53 -5.65 -6.86 -4.13
N VAL A 54 -6.41 -6.92 -5.22
CA VAL A 54 -5.98 -6.46 -6.55
C VAL A 54 -5.69 -4.96 -6.53
N GLN A 55 -6.60 -4.16 -5.97
CA GLN A 55 -6.39 -2.71 -5.81
C GLN A 55 -5.16 -2.40 -4.94
N ALA A 56 -4.99 -3.12 -3.83
CA ALA A 56 -3.86 -2.89 -2.95
C ALA A 56 -2.53 -3.24 -3.61
N THR A 57 -2.51 -4.30 -4.43
CA THR A 57 -1.34 -4.69 -5.22
C THR A 57 -0.86 -3.54 -6.11
N TRP A 58 -1.78 -2.90 -6.85
CA TRP A 58 -1.43 -1.77 -7.71
C TRP A 58 -0.93 -0.57 -6.91
N VAL A 59 -1.58 -0.26 -5.78
CA VAL A 59 -1.19 0.87 -4.92
C VAL A 59 0.20 0.64 -4.31
N ILE A 60 0.52 -0.57 -3.88
CA ILE A 60 1.85 -0.92 -3.35
C ILE A 60 2.92 -0.74 -4.45
N ARG A 61 2.68 -1.28 -5.65
CA ARG A 61 3.61 -1.14 -6.78
C ARG A 61 3.84 0.33 -7.14
N LYS A 62 2.75 1.11 -7.20
CA LYS A 62 2.82 2.55 -7.44
C LYS A 62 3.65 3.27 -6.36
N ALA A 63 3.40 2.97 -5.09
CA ALA A 63 4.11 3.58 -3.98
C ALA A 63 5.63 3.32 -4.05
N LEU A 64 6.05 2.09 -4.40
CA LEU A 64 7.46 1.75 -4.57
C LEU A 64 8.13 2.59 -5.67
N LEU A 65 7.46 2.76 -6.80
CA LEU A 65 8.00 3.55 -7.92
C LEU A 65 8.07 5.03 -7.58
N GLU A 66 6.99 5.60 -7.04
CA GLU A 66 6.95 7.00 -6.62
C GLU A 66 8.03 7.31 -5.59
N PHE A 67 8.25 6.40 -4.64
CA PHE A 67 9.28 6.59 -3.62
C PHE A 67 10.68 6.49 -4.21
N MET A 68 10.96 5.48 -5.06
CA MET A 68 12.28 5.35 -5.70
C MET A 68 12.60 6.54 -6.61
N THR A 69 11.64 7.00 -7.41
CA THR A 69 11.78 8.21 -8.24
C THR A 69 12.12 9.43 -7.39
N ARG A 70 11.43 9.59 -6.25
CA ARG A 70 11.72 10.68 -5.31
C ARG A 70 13.11 10.56 -4.69
N LEU A 71 13.57 9.36 -4.32
CA LEU A 71 14.94 9.14 -3.86
C LEU A 71 15.96 9.55 -4.92
N ILE A 72 15.76 9.16 -6.18
CA ILE A 72 16.67 9.50 -7.28
C ILE A 72 16.73 11.02 -7.51
N ILE A 73 15.60 11.73 -7.45
CA ILE A 73 15.57 13.18 -7.63
C ILE A 73 16.23 13.88 -6.43
N LYS A 74 15.96 13.40 -5.22
CA LYS A 74 16.50 13.99 -3.99
C LYS A 74 17.98 13.71 -3.80
N SER A 75 18.49 12.58 -4.26
CA SER A 75 19.91 12.27 -4.22
C SER A 75 20.72 13.31 -5.00
N GLN A 76 20.27 13.67 -6.21
CA GLN A 76 20.86 14.73 -7.02
C GLN A 76 20.70 16.11 -6.37
N SER A 77 19.50 16.46 -5.89
CA SER A 77 19.25 17.75 -5.25
C SER A 77 20.08 17.96 -3.97
N LEU A 78 20.26 16.92 -3.16
CA LEU A 78 21.10 16.99 -1.95
C LEU A 78 22.58 17.16 -2.29
N TYR A 79 23.06 16.46 -3.32
CA TYR A 79 24.42 16.64 -3.82
C TYR A 79 24.67 18.07 -4.31
N GLU A 80 23.71 18.67 -5.02
CA GLU A 80 23.81 20.06 -5.50
C GLU A 80 23.78 21.10 -4.36
N GLN A 81 23.08 20.81 -3.27
CA GLN A 81 22.99 21.70 -2.09
C GLN A 81 24.30 21.77 -1.30
N ASP A 82 24.97 20.63 -1.07
CA ASP A 82 26.22 20.57 -0.31
C ASP A 82 27.09 19.39 -0.83
N LYS A 83 27.98 19.71 -1.76
CA LYS A 83 28.82 18.72 -2.46
C LYS A 83 29.79 17.99 -1.55
N GLU A 84 30.27 18.63 -0.49
CA GLU A 84 31.23 18.01 0.44
C GLU A 84 30.53 17.05 1.38
N LYS A 85 29.38 17.43 1.94
CA LYS A 85 28.66 16.57 2.91
C LYS A 85 27.83 15.48 2.25
N ASN A 86 27.37 15.70 1.02
CA ASN A 86 26.48 14.77 0.31
C ASN A 86 27.15 14.07 -0.87
N ALA A 87 28.49 14.03 -0.94
CA ALA A 87 29.23 13.29 -1.96
C ALA A 87 28.76 11.83 -2.07
N ASN A 88 28.48 11.20 -0.92
CA ASN A 88 28.02 9.81 -0.86
C ASN A 88 26.60 9.60 -1.37
N CYS A 89 25.79 10.66 -1.52
CA CYS A 89 24.44 10.56 -2.09
C CYS A 89 24.45 10.56 -3.62
N LEU A 90 25.58 10.87 -4.27
CA LEU A 90 25.67 10.90 -5.72
C LEU A 90 25.56 9.47 -6.28
N LEU A 91 24.64 9.29 -7.24
CA LEU A 91 24.52 8.02 -7.94
C LEU A 91 25.69 7.84 -8.90
N ASP A 92 26.30 6.65 -8.88
CA ASP A 92 27.35 6.30 -9.82
C ASP A 92 26.79 6.37 -11.26
N THR A 93 27.53 7.04 -12.14
CA THR A 93 27.15 7.23 -13.55
C THR A 93 27.45 5.99 -14.41
N THR A 94 27.47 4.81 -13.80
CA THR A 94 27.70 3.54 -14.49
C THR A 94 26.58 3.31 -15.51
N THR A 95 26.90 2.68 -16.64
CA THR A 95 25.92 2.37 -17.70
C THR A 95 24.75 1.53 -17.18
N GLU A 96 25.01 0.58 -16.29
CA GLU A 96 24.00 -0.27 -15.63
C GLU A 96 23.09 0.55 -14.70
N THR A 97 23.67 1.39 -13.84
CA THR A 97 22.90 2.26 -12.93
C THR A 97 22.00 3.22 -13.71
N ASN A 98 22.52 3.81 -14.79
CA ASN A 98 21.73 4.68 -15.67
C ASN A 98 20.59 3.93 -16.39
N ALA A 99 20.81 2.68 -16.82
CA ALA A 99 19.75 1.86 -17.42
C ALA A 99 18.61 1.59 -16.43
N HIS A 100 18.94 1.21 -15.18
CA HIS A 100 17.93 0.98 -14.14
C HIS A 100 17.21 2.27 -13.73
N ARG A 101 17.93 3.40 -13.62
CA ARG A 101 17.30 4.71 -13.39
C ARG A 101 16.31 5.04 -14.51
N GLN A 102 16.72 4.88 -15.76
CA GLN A 102 15.86 5.18 -16.91
C GLN A 102 14.63 4.27 -16.94
N CYS A 103 14.78 2.98 -16.58
CA CYS A 103 13.68 2.03 -16.45
C CYS A 103 12.62 2.52 -15.44
N VAL A 104 13.05 2.97 -14.25
CA VAL A 104 12.12 3.50 -13.23
C VAL A 104 11.50 4.83 -13.66
N MET A 105 12.29 5.73 -14.28
CA MET A 105 11.83 7.07 -14.66
C MET A 105 10.94 7.10 -15.90
N ASN A 106 11.09 6.16 -16.83
CA ASN A 106 10.28 6.08 -18.05
C ASN A 106 8.84 5.65 -17.77
N ILE A 107 8.61 4.97 -16.65
CA ILE A 107 7.31 4.41 -16.33
C ILE A 107 6.52 5.46 -15.54
N SER A 108 5.51 6.01 -16.23
CA SER A 108 4.64 7.06 -15.68
C SER A 108 3.72 6.54 -14.58
N GLU A 109 3.23 7.44 -13.73
CA GLU A 109 2.26 7.14 -12.65
C GLU A 109 0.99 6.41 -13.12
N SER A 110 0.65 6.53 -14.41
CA SER A 110 -0.46 5.85 -15.09
C SER A 110 -0.25 4.36 -15.36
N SER A 111 0.94 3.81 -15.13
CA SER A 111 1.26 2.42 -15.44
C SER A 111 0.65 1.40 -14.47
N PHE A 112 0.08 1.85 -13.34
CA PHE A 112 -0.58 0.99 -12.35
C PHE A 112 -2.00 1.51 -12.10
N GLY A 113 -3.01 0.75 -12.54
CA GLY A 113 -4.39 1.15 -12.40
C GLY A 113 -5.37 0.13 -12.94
N GLU A 114 -6.65 0.42 -12.72
CA GLU A 114 -7.75 -0.40 -13.25
C GLU A 114 -7.76 -0.30 -14.79
N ASN A 115 -7.76 -1.46 -15.47
CA ASN A 115 -7.71 -1.60 -16.93
C ASN A 115 -6.36 -1.26 -17.61
N VAL A 116 -5.25 -1.26 -16.87
CA VAL A 116 -3.91 -1.14 -17.46
C VAL A 116 -3.32 -2.53 -17.63
N GLU A 117 -3.13 -2.96 -18.88
CA GLU A 117 -2.36 -4.17 -19.17
C GLU A 117 -0.87 -3.89 -18.94
N GLN A 118 -0.26 -4.69 -18.07
CA GLN A 118 1.15 -4.57 -17.72
C GLN A 118 1.90 -5.70 -18.43
N SER A 119 2.92 -5.36 -19.22
CA SER A 119 3.81 -6.38 -19.76
C SER A 119 4.51 -7.10 -18.61
N GLU A 120 4.47 -8.44 -18.63
CA GLU A 120 5.16 -9.26 -17.63
C GLU A 120 6.68 -8.99 -17.62
N GLU A 121 7.23 -8.66 -18.79
CA GLU A 121 8.63 -8.31 -18.99
C GLU A 121 8.97 -6.98 -18.32
N ASP A 122 8.12 -5.96 -18.49
CA ASP A 122 8.30 -4.64 -17.88
C ASP A 122 8.24 -4.72 -16.35
N LEU A 123 7.29 -5.51 -15.82
CA LEU A 123 7.16 -5.77 -14.40
C LEU A 123 8.40 -6.43 -13.81
N THR A 124 8.93 -7.44 -14.49
CA THR A 124 10.15 -8.13 -14.05
C THR A 124 11.37 -7.20 -14.12
N ALA A 125 11.50 -6.42 -15.20
CA ALA A 125 12.56 -5.43 -15.36
C ALA A 125 12.51 -4.36 -14.26
N LEU A 126 11.32 -3.88 -13.91
CA LEU A 126 11.09 -2.96 -12.81
C LEU A 126 11.50 -3.54 -11.46
N GLY A 127 11.08 -4.77 -11.15
CA GLY A 127 11.45 -5.43 -9.90
C GLY A 127 12.97 -5.52 -9.74
N ASN A 128 13.66 -5.91 -10.82
CA ASN A 128 15.12 -5.98 -10.85
C ASN A 128 15.77 -4.60 -10.71
N ALA A 129 15.25 -3.58 -11.41
CA ALA A 129 15.77 -2.22 -11.32
C ALA A 129 15.60 -1.63 -9.91
N LEU A 130 14.43 -1.81 -9.29
CA LEU A 130 14.18 -1.37 -7.92
C LEU A 130 15.11 -2.06 -6.92
N ALA A 131 15.27 -3.38 -7.03
CA ALA A 131 16.14 -4.14 -6.14
C ALA A 131 17.63 -3.80 -6.31
N TYR A 132 18.07 -3.51 -7.54
CA TYR A 132 19.42 -3.03 -7.81
C TYR A 132 19.65 -1.64 -7.19
N LEU A 133 18.77 -0.69 -7.51
CA LEU A 133 18.89 0.70 -7.04
C LEU A 133 18.83 0.78 -5.52
N TRP A 134 17.97 -0.02 -4.88
CA TRP A 134 17.88 -0.07 -3.42
C TRP A 134 19.18 -0.49 -2.76
N LYS A 135 19.99 -1.36 -3.38
CA LYS A 135 21.27 -1.81 -2.82
C LYS A 135 22.41 -0.80 -2.96
N LEU A 136 22.23 0.26 -3.76
CA LEU A 136 23.27 1.27 -3.94
C LEU A 136 23.46 2.07 -2.65
N SER A 137 24.72 2.25 -2.25
CA SER A 137 25.10 3.04 -1.08
C SER A 137 24.53 4.47 -1.16
N SER A 138 24.54 5.07 -2.34
CA SER A 138 24.02 6.42 -2.56
C SER A 138 22.52 6.56 -2.37
N ILE A 139 21.74 5.54 -2.74
CA ILE A 139 20.31 5.49 -2.43
C ILE A 139 20.09 5.28 -0.93
N GLN A 140 20.86 4.40 -0.29
CA GLN A 140 20.77 4.16 1.16
C GLN A 140 21.12 5.41 1.98
N GLU A 141 22.15 6.16 1.60
CA GLU A 141 22.52 7.43 2.23
C GLU A 141 21.45 8.50 2.05
N THR A 142 20.83 8.56 0.87
CA THR A 142 19.69 9.45 0.61
C THR A 142 18.47 9.05 1.45
N PHE A 143 18.23 7.74 1.59
CA PHE A 143 17.15 7.18 2.41
C PHE A 143 17.35 7.44 3.91
N ALA A 144 18.58 7.45 4.41
CA ALA A 144 18.87 7.85 5.79
C ALA A 144 18.44 9.30 6.08
N LYS A 145 18.48 10.16 5.07
CA LYS A 145 18.04 11.57 5.13
C LYS A 145 16.56 11.77 4.77
N ARG A 146 15.79 10.68 4.56
CA ARG A 146 14.39 10.75 4.11
C ARG A 146 13.50 11.64 4.95
N VAL A 147 13.74 11.72 6.27
CA VAL A 147 12.94 12.55 7.20
C VAL A 147 12.79 14.01 6.71
N GLN A 148 13.74 14.51 5.91
CA GLN A 148 13.69 15.85 5.33
C GLN A 148 12.66 16.03 4.20
N PHE A 149 12.22 14.94 3.55
CA PHE A 149 11.34 15.00 2.37
C PHE A 149 10.21 13.96 2.35
N GLU A 150 10.33 12.87 3.11
CA GLU A 150 9.35 11.80 3.15
C GLU A 150 9.39 11.03 4.48
N ASN A 151 8.21 10.74 5.05
CA ASN A 151 8.08 10.07 6.34
C ASN A 151 7.12 8.87 6.25
N GLU A 152 7.32 8.05 5.22
CA GLU A 152 6.59 6.80 5.07
C GLU A 152 7.31 5.69 5.86
N PRO A 153 6.72 5.20 6.97
CA PRO A 153 7.30 4.11 7.74
C PRO A 153 7.12 2.80 6.99
N ASN A 154 8.04 1.86 7.21
CA ASN A 154 8.00 0.51 6.64
C ASN A 154 8.16 0.42 5.11
N ILE A 155 8.52 1.51 4.42
CA ILE A 155 8.83 1.45 2.98
C ILE A 155 10.05 0.55 2.71
N GLU A 156 10.99 0.47 3.65
CA GLU A 156 12.14 -0.44 3.61
C GLU A 156 11.71 -1.90 3.43
N TYR A 157 10.71 -2.36 4.19
CA TYR A 157 10.14 -3.70 4.05
C TYR A 157 9.58 -3.98 2.65
N LEU A 158 8.98 -2.97 2.01
CA LEU A 158 8.48 -3.12 0.65
C LEU A 158 9.63 -3.16 -0.36
N PHE A 159 10.69 -2.37 -0.17
CA PHE A 159 11.87 -2.40 -1.05
C PHE A 159 12.67 -3.71 -0.95
N GLU A 160 12.77 -4.30 0.24
CA GLU A 160 13.39 -5.63 0.42
C GLU A 160 12.68 -6.71 -0.39
N ARG A 161 11.38 -6.53 -0.66
CA ARG A 161 10.53 -7.44 -1.43
C ARG A 161 10.18 -6.91 -2.82
N ALA A 162 10.93 -5.94 -3.33
CA ALA A 162 10.59 -5.27 -4.59
C ALA A 162 10.47 -6.24 -5.78
N THR A 163 11.33 -7.25 -5.87
CA THR A 163 11.26 -8.30 -6.91
C THR A 163 9.98 -9.10 -6.82
N ASP A 164 9.57 -9.48 -5.61
CA ASP A 164 8.36 -10.27 -5.37
C ASP A 164 7.12 -9.43 -5.67
N ILE A 165 7.09 -8.19 -5.18
CA ILE A 165 5.96 -7.27 -5.35
C ILE A 165 5.74 -6.93 -6.83
N MET A 166 6.81 -6.77 -7.60
CA MET A 166 6.72 -6.50 -9.02
C MET A 166 6.50 -7.77 -9.87
N HIS A 167 6.59 -8.97 -9.31
CA HIS A 167 6.34 -10.20 -10.06
C HIS A 167 4.90 -10.22 -10.65
N PRO A 168 4.68 -10.65 -11.91
CA PRO A 168 3.36 -10.62 -12.54
C PRO A 168 2.25 -11.33 -11.75
N LYS A 169 2.60 -12.45 -11.10
CA LYS A 169 1.69 -13.28 -10.29
C LYS A 169 1.53 -12.84 -8.84
N TYR A 170 2.11 -11.71 -8.44
CA TYR A 170 2.03 -11.23 -7.07
C TYR A 170 0.65 -10.67 -6.73
N PHE A 171 0.22 -10.98 -5.50
CA PHE A 171 -0.95 -10.38 -4.86
C PHE A 171 -0.57 -9.95 -3.45
N ALA A 172 -1.03 -8.76 -3.04
CA ALA A 172 -0.76 -8.20 -1.73
C ALA A 172 -1.28 -9.11 -0.61
N ILE A 173 -0.40 -9.51 0.31
CA ILE A 173 -0.81 -10.20 1.53
C ILE A 173 -1.25 -9.21 2.61
N ASN A 174 -1.92 -9.71 3.65
CA ASN A 174 -2.37 -8.90 4.79
C ASN A 174 -1.27 -7.97 5.34
N GLU A 175 -0.06 -8.49 5.51
CA GLU A 175 1.06 -7.72 6.03
C GLU A 175 1.45 -6.55 5.11
N ASP A 176 1.43 -6.76 3.80
CA ASP A 176 1.77 -5.74 2.80
C ASP A 176 0.72 -4.62 2.81
N ILE A 177 -0.55 -4.97 2.92
CA ILE A 177 -1.67 -4.01 3.01
C ILE A 177 -1.57 -3.19 4.31
N LEU A 178 -1.22 -3.82 5.43
CA LEU A 178 -1.06 -3.14 6.71
C LEU A 178 0.15 -2.19 6.70
N LYS A 179 1.28 -2.62 6.13
CA LYS A 179 2.53 -1.84 6.09
C LYS A 179 2.51 -0.72 5.05
N SER A 180 1.78 -0.87 3.95
CA SER A 180 1.64 0.14 2.89
C SER A 180 0.65 1.27 3.20
N ARG A 181 0.10 1.31 4.42
CA ARG A 181 -0.88 2.32 4.89
C ARG A 181 -2.08 2.52 3.96
N ILE A 182 -2.41 1.54 3.12
CA ILE A 182 -3.53 1.65 2.18
C ILE A 182 -4.80 1.84 3.01
N ARG A 183 -5.36 3.06 2.92
CA ARG A 183 -6.60 3.41 3.59
C ARG A 183 -7.68 2.56 2.94
N THR A 184 -8.22 1.61 3.68
CA THR A 184 -9.46 0.94 3.34
C THR A 184 -10.59 1.97 3.42
N THR A 185 -10.74 2.83 2.41
CA THR A 185 -11.93 3.68 2.24
C THR A 185 -13.07 2.79 1.81
N GLY A 186 -13.70 2.16 2.79
CA GLY A 186 -14.96 1.49 2.64
C GLY A 186 -15.71 1.69 3.94
N THR A 187 -16.67 2.62 3.96
CA THR A 187 -17.81 2.52 4.85
C THR A 187 -18.49 1.19 4.56
N LYS A 188 -18.01 0.11 5.16
CA LYS A 188 -18.66 -1.19 5.14
C LYS A 188 -19.88 -1.07 6.05
N LYS A 189 -21.03 -0.70 5.48
CA LYS A 189 -22.32 -1.00 6.10
C LYS A 189 -22.47 -2.52 6.05
N LYS A 190 -22.16 -3.22 7.14
CA LYS A 190 -22.65 -4.59 7.35
C LYS A 190 -24.14 -4.46 7.67
N LYS A 191 -25.02 -4.96 6.79
CA LYS A 191 -26.29 -5.52 7.24
C LYS A 191 -25.98 -6.96 7.60
N ALA A 192 -25.95 -7.27 8.89
CA ALA A 192 -25.99 -8.66 9.35
C ALA A 192 -27.42 -9.17 9.17
N VAL A 193 -27.56 -10.40 8.67
CA VAL A 193 -28.82 -11.16 8.58
C VAL A 193 -28.97 -11.96 9.86
#